data_AF-A0A371E9A5-F1
#
_entry.id   AF-A0A371E9A5-F1
#
_cell.length_a   1.000
_cell.length_b   1.000
_cell.length_c   1.000
_cell.angle_alpha   90.00
_cell.angle_beta   90.00
_cell.angle_gamma   90.00
#
_symmetry.space_group_name_H-M   'P 1'
#
loop_
_entity.id
_entity.type
_entity.pdbx_description
1 polymer ?
#
loop_
_entity_poly.entity_id
_entity_poly.type
_entity_poly.pdbx_seq_one_letter_code
_entity_poly.pdbx_strand_id
1 'polypeptide(L)'
;MSAPSSSSSLEVSDFPFLSSPERESKPADYRQWVDEEVWLQASFYLSPLVSHYISEKTWCEVAYANHFQAIACHPIDRVCHPPFHGERDFIYMYEPVFRLLGVALPFQHFEAEVLWALGLAPSQLHPSGWAVIQAFRLVCRFYGVVPTAALLLYFYYSDVPAPASWVRLVPRTGRDLFSEYHISPPAFRPWFFKVYASERRLFVTTARSFPLHWKLVPSVDKVPVLSQEDQTWVPFIEALPRGMDCGALVRMALHPDATARFKDYLRDQNFNFRPVLAQAKVLMRARADALLRNEALPR
;
A
#
# COMPACT_ATOMS: atom_id res chain seq x y z
N MET A 1 54.58 -15.30 -14.38
CA MET A 1 54.44 -14.02 -15.12
C MET A 1 53.82 -14.33 -16.47
N SER A 2 52.96 -13.43 -16.95
CA SER A 2 51.99 -13.58 -18.05
C SER A 2 50.65 -14.19 -17.62
N ALA A 3 49.73 -13.31 -17.22
CA ALA A 3 48.32 -13.61 -17.04
C ALA A 3 47.57 -13.46 -18.38
N PRO A 4 46.61 -14.34 -18.71
CA PRO A 4 45.65 -14.09 -19.77
C PRO A 4 44.46 -13.26 -19.23
N SER A 5 44.04 -12.31 -20.05
CA SER A 5 42.82 -11.52 -19.93
C SER A 5 41.56 -12.39 -20.02
N SER A 6 40.77 -12.44 -18.95
CA SER A 6 39.40 -12.99 -18.97
C SER A 6 38.40 -11.83 -19.03
N SER A 7 37.82 -11.65 -20.21
CA SER A 7 36.56 -10.92 -20.39
C SER A 7 35.45 -11.74 -19.74
N SER A 8 34.93 -11.29 -18.61
CA SER A 8 33.72 -11.82 -17.99
C SER A 8 32.58 -10.88 -18.36
N SER A 9 31.89 -11.23 -19.45
CA SER A 9 30.55 -10.79 -19.77
C SER A 9 29.63 -11.24 -18.62
N LEU A 10 29.09 -10.27 -17.88
CA LEU A 10 28.06 -10.53 -16.87
C LEU A 10 26.80 -11.02 -17.58
N GLU A 11 26.45 -12.27 -17.32
CA GLU A 11 25.24 -12.90 -17.84
C GLU A 11 24.01 -12.15 -17.33
N VAL A 12 23.14 -11.80 -18.28
CA VAL A 12 21.82 -11.24 -18.07
C VAL A 12 20.91 -12.36 -17.56
N SER A 13 21.06 -12.77 -16.30
CA SER A 13 20.24 -13.83 -15.72
C SER A 13 19.84 -13.64 -14.26
N ASP A 14 20.26 -12.56 -13.59
CA ASP A 14 20.01 -12.38 -12.15
C ASP A 14 18.79 -11.53 -11.77
N PHE A 15 17.98 -11.09 -12.74
CA PHE A 15 16.77 -10.30 -12.45
C PHE A 15 15.61 -10.63 -13.40
N PRO A 16 14.51 -11.28 -12.94
CA PRO A 16 13.38 -11.68 -13.79
C PRO A 16 12.48 -10.52 -14.27
N PHE A 17 12.85 -9.26 -14.02
CA PHE A 17 12.00 -8.09 -14.29
C PHE A 17 12.60 -7.08 -15.28
N LEU A 18 13.69 -7.42 -15.96
CA LEU A 18 14.32 -6.54 -16.95
C LEU A 18 14.16 -7.00 -18.41
N SER A 19 13.20 -7.89 -18.69
CA SER A 19 12.78 -8.16 -20.07
C SER A 19 11.89 -7.02 -20.56
N SER A 20 12.25 -6.45 -21.72
CA SER A 20 11.45 -5.47 -22.49
C SER A 20 10.01 -5.96 -22.73
N PRO A 21 9.04 -5.10 -23.08
CA PRO A 21 7.61 -5.45 -23.06
C PRO A 21 7.25 -6.39 -24.20
N GLU A 22 7.51 -7.67 -24.00
CA GLU A 22 6.93 -8.73 -24.80
C GLU A 22 5.43 -8.75 -24.50
N ARG A 23 4.66 -8.34 -25.52
CA ARG A 23 3.23 -8.60 -25.74
C ARG A 23 2.60 -9.44 -24.63
N GLU A 24 1.73 -8.83 -23.85
CA GLU A 24 0.85 -9.53 -22.91
C GLU A 24 0.27 -10.77 -23.60
N SER A 25 0.69 -11.95 -23.12
CA SER A 25 0.16 -13.23 -23.56
C SER A 25 -1.35 -13.25 -23.35
N LYS A 26 -2.10 -13.81 -24.31
CA LYS A 26 -3.56 -14.03 -24.23
C LYS A 26 -3.98 -14.35 -22.78
N PRO A 27 -4.98 -13.67 -22.20
CA PRO A 27 -5.36 -13.93 -20.82
C PRO A 27 -5.77 -15.39 -20.71
N ALA A 28 -5.08 -16.14 -19.85
CA ALA A 28 -5.61 -17.38 -19.31
C ALA A 28 -7.04 -17.10 -18.83
N ASP A 29 -7.98 -18.00 -19.08
CA ASP A 29 -9.35 -17.85 -18.62
C ASP A 29 -9.32 -17.53 -17.12
N TYR A 30 -9.74 -16.33 -16.71
CA TYR A 30 -9.62 -15.85 -15.32
C TYR A 30 -10.27 -16.82 -14.33
N ARG A 31 -11.27 -17.57 -14.81
CA ARG A 31 -11.94 -18.66 -14.08
C ARG A 31 -11.01 -19.78 -13.62
N GLN A 32 -9.82 -19.90 -14.20
CA GLN A 32 -8.85 -20.95 -13.86
C GLN A 32 -8.00 -20.61 -12.64
N TRP A 33 -7.91 -19.32 -12.26
CA TRP A 33 -6.99 -18.90 -11.20
C TRP A 33 -7.58 -17.91 -10.20
N VAL A 34 -8.72 -17.28 -10.50
CA VAL A 34 -9.44 -16.37 -9.58
C VAL A 34 -10.52 -17.14 -8.82
N ASP A 35 -10.64 -16.87 -7.52
CA ASP A 35 -11.68 -17.45 -6.69
C ASP A 35 -13.08 -17.06 -7.20
N GLU A 36 -14.02 -18.01 -7.11
CA GLU A 36 -15.40 -17.81 -7.54
C GLU A 36 -16.05 -16.60 -6.85
N GLU A 37 -15.72 -16.33 -5.59
CA GLU A 37 -16.29 -15.22 -4.83
C GLU A 37 -15.92 -13.85 -5.40
N VAL A 38 -14.75 -13.74 -6.04
CA VAL A 38 -14.29 -12.52 -6.71
C VAL A 38 -14.91 -12.44 -8.08
N TRP A 39 -14.92 -13.56 -8.80
CA TRP A 39 -15.49 -13.65 -10.13
C TRP A 39 -16.99 -13.31 -10.17
N LEU A 40 -17.73 -13.62 -9.11
CA LEU A 40 -19.15 -13.26 -8.99
C LEU A 40 -19.38 -11.80 -8.59
N GLN A 41 -18.33 -11.06 -8.25
CA GLN A 41 -18.47 -9.72 -7.71
C GLN A 41 -18.69 -8.67 -8.81
N ALA A 42 -19.95 -8.27 -8.98
CA ALA A 42 -20.35 -7.09 -9.74
C ALA A 42 -20.44 -5.85 -8.84
N SER A 43 -20.27 -4.68 -9.42
CA SER A 43 -20.46 -3.41 -8.71
C SER A 43 -21.95 -3.10 -8.57
N PHE A 44 -22.37 -2.63 -7.39
CA PHE A 44 -23.72 -2.10 -7.16
C PHE A 44 -23.81 -0.59 -7.40
N TYR A 45 -22.67 0.05 -7.71
CA TYR A 45 -22.62 1.47 -8.01
C TYR A 45 -23.25 1.76 -9.36
N LEU A 46 -24.48 2.28 -9.33
CA LEU A 46 -25.10 2.90 -10.49
C LEU A 46 -24.45 4.26 -10.78
N SER A 47 -24.47 4.69 -12.04
CA SER A 47 -23.90 5.97 -12.47
C SER A 47 -24.32 7.18 -11.61
N PRO A 48 -25.60 7.35 -11.20
CA PRO A 48 -25.99 8.46 -10.33
C PRO A 48 -25.32 8.45 -8.96
N LEU A 49 -25.11 7.26 -8.37
CA LEU A 49 -24.47 7.11 -7.06
C LEU A 49 -22.98 7.45 -7.13
N VAL A 50 -22.31 7.02 -8.21
CA VAL A 50 -20.90 7.40 -8.45
C VAL A 50 -20.76 8.89 -8.66
N SER A 51 -21.63 9.51 -9.47
CA SER A 51 -21.63 10.96 -9.69
C SER A 51 -21.87 11.74 -8.41
N HIS A 52 -22.80 11.29 -7.55
CA HIS A 52 -23.04 11.89 -6.25
C HIS A 52 -21.80 11.80 -5.36
N TYR A 53 -21.21 10.62 -5.22
CA TYR A 53 -19.99 10.42 -4.44
C TYR A 53 -18.82 11.29 -4.94
N ILE A 54 -18.61 11.34 -6.26
CA ILE A 54 -17.54 12.15 -6.86
C ILE A 54 -17.70 13.63 -6.52
N SER A 55 -18.94 14.12 -6.45
CA SER A 55 -19.24 15.52 -6.13
C SER A 55 -18.80 15.91 -4.71
N GLU A 56 -18.65 14.95 -3.79
CA GLU A 56 -18.13 15.19 -2.44
C GLU A 56 -16.63 15.54 -2.44
N LYS A 57 -15.90 15.23 -3.52
CA LYS A 57 -14.45 15.52 -3.69
C LYS A 57 -13.55 14.98 -2.56
N THR A 58 -13.93 13.88 -1.95
CA THR A 58 -13.19 13.23 -0.85
C THR A 58 -12.21 12.14 -1.30
N TRP A 59 -12.28 11.72 -2.56
CA TRP A 59 -11.53 10.58 -3.12
C TRP A 59 -10.25 10.98 -3.88
N CYS A 60 -10.07 12.28 -4.14
CA CYS A 60 -8.94 12.82 -4.90
C CYS A 60 -8.53 14.18 -4.34
N GLU A 61 -7.22 14.43 -4.31
CA GLU A 61 -6.66 15.73 -3.98
C GLU A 61 -7.14 16.80 -4.97
N VAL A 62 -7.55 17.96 -4.43
CA VAL A 62 -8.14 19.05 -5.23
C VAL A 62 -7.25 19.50 -6.37
N ALA A 63 -5.93 19.49 -6.17
CA ALA A 63 -4.94 19.86 -7.18
C ALA A 63 -4.94 18.91 -8.40
N TYR A 64 -5.41 17.66 -8.22
CA TYR A 64 -5.40 16.64 -9.26
C TYR A 64 -6.80 16.23 -9.75
N ALA A 65 -7.87 16.88 -9.27
CA ALA A 65 -9.24 16.50 -9.58
C ALA A 65 -9.54 16.43 -11.10
N ASN A 66 -8.94 17.31 -11.91
CA ASN A 66 -9.13 17.33 -13.36
C ASN A 66 -8.37 16.22 -14.10
N HIS A 67 -7.50 15.50 -13.40
CA HIS A 67 -6.68 14.44 -13.96
C HIS A 67 -7.28 13.05 -13.77
N PHE A 68 -8.32 12.92 -12.95
CA PHE A 68 -8.97 11.65 -12.68
C PHE A 68 -10.44 11.68 -13.07
N GLN A 69 -10.91 10.56 -13.59
CA GLN A 69 -12.31 10.35 -13.93
C GLN A 69 -12.76 9.04 -13.30
N ALA A 70 -13.68 9.12 -12.33
CA ALA A 70 -14.34 7.95 -11.78
C ALA A 70 -15.68 7.71 -12.48
N ILE A 71 -15.97 6.47 -12.86
CA ILE A 71 -17.22 6.07 -13.51
C ILE A 71 -17.75 4.77 -12.93
N ALA A 72 -19.07 4.61 -12.96
CA ALA A 72 -19.71 3.33 -12.65
C ALA A 72 -19.21 2.22 -13.58
N CYS A 73 -19.09 1.02 -13.03
CA CYS A 73 -18.75 -0.17 -13.80
C CYS A 73 -19.91 -0.56 -14.71
N HIS A 74 -19.59 -1.14 -15.87
CA HIS A 74 -20.57 -1.83 -16.70
C HIS A 74 -21.06 -3.10 -15.98
N PRO A 75 -22.32 -3.56 -16.18
CA PRO A 75 -22.84 -4.77 -15.53
C PRO A 75 -22.02 -6.06 -15.76
N ILE A 76 -21.23 -6.09 -16.84
CA ILE A 76 -20.35 -7.24 -17.16
C ILE A 76 -18.98 -7.15 -16.50
N ASP A 77 -18.61 -5.99 -15.97
CA ASP A 77 -17.34 -5.81 -15.27
C ASP A 77 -17.32 -6.67 -14.02
N ARG A 78 -16.15 -7.26 -13.75
CA ARG A 78 -15.79 -7.86 -12.47
C ARG A 78 -14.56 -7.14 -11.96
N VAL A 79 -14.43 -7.06 -10.65
CA VAL A 79 -13.38 -6.28 -9.99
C VAL A 79 -11.95 -6.73 -10.33
N CYS A 80 -11.81 -7.96 -10.87
CA CYS A 80 -10.56 -8.55 -11.33
C CYS A 80 -10.29 -8.40 -12.84
N HIS A 81 -11.25 -7.90 -13.62
CA HIS A 81 -11.10 -7.81 -15.08
C HIS A 81 -10.04 -6.78 -15.49
N PRO A 82 -9.28 -7.06 -16.56
CA PRO A 82 -8.47 -6.05 -17.23
C PRO A 82 -9.37 -5.14 -18.09
N PRO A 83 -8.81 -4.12 -18.75
CA PRO A 83 -9.56 -3.32 -19.69
C PRO A 83 -10.01 -4.17 -20.88
N PHE A 84 -11.21 -3.89 -21.39
CA PHE A 84 -11.66 -4.48 -22.63
C PHE A 84 -10.84 -3.97 -23.82
N HIS A 85 -10.90 -4.68 -24.93
CA HIS A 85 -10.16 -4.29 -26.14
C HIS A 85 -10.53 -2.86 -26.58
N GLY A 86 -9.53 -1.97 -26.58
CA GLY A 86 -9.69 -0.54 -26.92
C GLY A 86 -10.14 0.36 -25.76
N GLU A 87 -10.33 -0.18 -24.56
CA GLU A 87 -10.56 0.59 -23.34
C GLU A 87 -9.24 1.18 -22.83
N ARG A 88 -9.30 2.38 -22.25
CA ARG A 88 -8.14 3.03 -21.65
C ARG A 88 -7.73 2.32 -20.36
N ASP A 89 -6.47 2.49 -19.95
CA ASP A 89 -6.02 2.05 -18.64
C ASP A 89 -6.84 2.69 -17.51
N PHE A 90 -7.29 1.87 -16.57
CA PHE A 90 -7.98 2.28 -15.36
C PHE A 90 -7.53 1.42 -14.17
N ILE A 91 -7.95 1.79 -12.96
CA ILE A 91 -7.92 0.91 -11.79
C ILE A 91 -9.36 0.70 -11.30
N TYR A 92 -9.63 -0.46 -10.71
CA TYR A 92 -10.79 -0.58 -9.82
C TYR A 92 -10.40 -0.11 -8.43
N MET A 93 -11.32 0.57 -7.75
CA MET A 93 -11.13 0.99 -6.38
C MET A 93 -12.43 0.94 -5.59
N TYR A 94 -12.32 0.60 -4.31
CA TYR A 94 -13.44 0.51 -3.39
C TYR A 94 -13.73 1.87 -2.74
N GLU A 95 -14.99 2.30 -2.76
CA GLU A 95 -15.43 3.51 -2.06
C GLU A 95 -15.06 3.48 -0.56
N PRO A 96 -15.27 2.38 0.20
CA PRO A 96 -14.86 2.33 1.60
C PRO A 96 -13.38 2.60 1.84
N VAL A 97 -12.50 2.27 0.89
CA VAL A 97 -11.06 2.54 1.04
C VAL A 97 -10.78 4.04 0.96
N PHE A 98 -11.45 4.77 0.07
CA PHE A 98 -11.37 6.23 0.06
C PHE A 98 -12.08 6.84 1.26
N ARG A 99 -13.34 6.47 1.48
CA ARG A 99 -14.24 7.12 2.44
C ARG A 99 -13.90 6.82 3.91
N LEU A 100 -13.57 5.57 4.24
CA LEU A 100 -13.33 5.15 5.63
C LEU A 100 -11.85 5.12 6.01
N LEU A 101 -10.97 4.88 5.03
CA LEU A 101 -9.54 4.71 5.29
C LEU A 101 -8.72 5.96 4.91
N GLY A 102 -9.32 6.95 4.26
CA GLY A 102 -8.65 8.21 3.91
C GLY A 102 -7.55 8.08 2.87
N VAL A 103 -7.61 7.01 2.07
CA VAL A 103 -6.82 6.94 0.83
C VAL A 103 -7.36 8.00 -0.12
N ALA A 104 -6.48 8.63 -0.91
CA ALA A 104 -6.88 9.59 -1.93
C ALA A 104 -5.97 9.46 -3.16
N LEU A 105 -6.45 9.94 -4.31
CA LEU A 105 -5.68 10.01 -5.55
C LEU A 105 -5.05 11.40 -5.76
N PRO A 106 -3.83 11.50 -6.32
CA PRO A 106 -2.93 10.39 -6.66
C PRO A 106 -2.45 9.65 -5.40
N PHE A 107 -2.15 8.35 -5.51
CA PHE A 107 -1.66 7.59 -4.36
C PHE A 107 -0.38 8.23 -3.81
N GLN A 108 -0.28 8.23 -2.49
CA GLN A 108 0.93 8.68 -1.82
C GLN A 108 2.09 7.74 -2.17
N HIS A 109 3.32 8.26 -2.17
CA HIS A 109 4.52 7.50 -2.55
C HIS A 109 4.60 6.13 -1.86
N PHE A 110 4.43 6.12 -0.54
CA PHE A 110 4.45 4.92 0.27
C PHE A 110 3.33 3.91 -0.10
N GLU A 111 2.11 4.39 -0.35
CA GLU A 111 0.97 3.52 -0.74
C GLU A 111 1.25 2.82 -2.07
N ALA A 112 1.73 3.58 -3.06
CA ALA A 112 2.10 3.06 -4.37
C ALA A 112 3.31 2.09 -4.28
N GLU A 113 4.29 2.40 -3.43
CA GLU A 113 5.45 1.53 -3.20
C GLU A 113 5.05 0.19 -2.58
N VAL A 114 4.11 0.17 -1.64
CA VAL A 114 3.59 -1.08 -1.05
C VAL A 114 2.89 -1.93 -2.10
N LEU A 115 2.01 -1.34 -2.93
CA LEU A 115 1.37 -2.06 -4.03
C LEU A 115 2.41 -2.61 -5.03
N TRP A 116 3.45 -1.84 -5.33
CA TRP A 116 4.52 -2.27 -6.21
C TRP A 116 5.33 -3.43 -5.63
N ALA A 117 5.73 -3.33 -4.35
CA ALA A 117 6.51 -4.36 -3.66
C ALA A 117 5.76 -5.69 -3.55
N LEU A 118 4.43 -5.63 -3.43
CA LEU A 118 3.55 -6.80 -3.38
C LEU A 118 3.09 -7.27 -4.76
N GLY A 119 3.33 -6.50 -5.83
CA GLY A 119 2.83 -6.80 -7.16
C GLY A 119 1.30 -6.77 -7.28
N LEU A 120 0.62 -5.98 -6.44
CA LEU A 120 -0.85 -5.98 -6.35
C LEU A 120 -1.47 -4.81 -7.10
N ALA A 121 -2.66 -5.06 -7.66
CA ALA A 121 -3.57 -3.99 -8.04
C ALA A 121 -4.29 -3.39 -6.83
N PRO A 122 -4.71 -2.11 -6.89
CA PRO A 122 -5.40 -1.46 -5.76
C PRO A 122 -6.62 -2.22 -5.26
N SER A 123 -7.43 -2.78 -6.17
CA SER A 123 -8.61 -3.58 -5.83
C SER A 123 -8.30 -5.02 -5.40
N GLN A 124 -7.07 -5.50 -5.63
CA GLN A 124 -6.65 -6.83 -5.20
C GLN A 124 -6.24 -6.83 -3.71
N LEU A 125 -5.79 -5.69 -3.19
CA LEU A 125 -5.53 -5.50 -1.76
C LEU A 125 -6.85 -5.37 -0.99
N HIS A 126 -7.07 -6.24 -0.02
CA HIS A 126 -8.23 -6.19 0.88
C HIS A 126 -8.26 -4.85 1.65
N PRO A 127 -9.44 -4.26 1.96
CA PRO A 127 -9.50 -3.01 2.72
C PRO A 127 -8.81 -3.06 4.10
N SER A 128 -8.71 -4.24 4.72
CA SER A 128 -7.92 -4.39 5.96
C SER A 128 -6.42 -4.14 5.74
N GLY A 129 -5.87 -4.49 4.57
CA GLY A 129 -4.50 -4.16 4.19
C GLY A 129 -4.31 -2.66 4.00
N TRP A 130 -5.27 -1.99 3.37
CA TRP A 130 -5.29 -0.53 3.28
C TRP A 130 -5.35 0.14 4.65
N ALA A 131 -6.13 -0.41 5.59
CA ALA A 131 -6.19 0.10 6.97
C ALA A 131 -4.83 -0.02 7.67
N VAL A 132 -4.13 -1.16 7.52
CA VAL A 132 -2.77 -1.36 8.03
C VAL A 132 -1.79 -0.33 7.46
N ILE A 133 -1.85 -0.04 6.15
CA ILE A 133 -1.01 0.99 5.50
C ILE A 133 -1.24 2.35 6.18
N GLN A 134 -2.49 2.74 6.43
CA GLN A 134 -2.81 4.04 7.03
C GLN A 134 -2.45 4.12 8.52
N ALA A 135 -2.69 3.06 9.29
CA ALA A 135 -2.26 2.96 10.68
C ALA A 135 -0.72 3.03 10.79
N PHE A 136 -0.01 2.38 9.87
CA PHE A 136 1.45 2.43 9.83
C PHE A 136 1.97 3.84 9.51
N ARG A 137 1.33 4.57 8.59
CA ARG A 137 1.68 5.98 8.32
C ARG A 137 1.55 6.84 9.56
N LEU A 138 0.52 6.63 10.39
CA LEU A 138 0.35 7.36 11.66
C LEU A 138 1.51 7.07 12.62
N VAL A 139 1.92 5.81 12.75
CA VAL A 139 3.07 5.40 13.58
C VAL A 139 4.37 6.04 13.09
N CYS A 140 4.65 5.99 11.78
CA CYS A 140 5.83 6.64 11.22
C CYS A 140 5.80 8.17 11.42
N ARG A 141 4.64 8.80 11.21
CA ARG A 141 4.44 10.24 11.47
C ARG A 141 4.67 10.61 12.93
N PHE A 142 4.29 9.75 13.87
CA PHE A 142 4.54 9.98 15.30
C PHE A 142 6.03 10.05 15.65
N TYR A 143 6.85 9.22 15.01
CA TYR A 143 8.31 9.24 15.17
C TYR A 143 9.04 10.21 14.24
N GLY A 144 8.35 10.77 13.23
CA GLY A 144 8.97 11.61 12.21
C GLY A 144 9.79 10.82 11.19
N VAL A 145 9.47 9.55 11.01
CA VAL A 145 10.14 8.62 10.10
C VAL A 145 9.39 8.57 8.77
N VAL A 146 10.12 8.45 7.67
CA VAL A 146 9.51 8.23 6.35
C VAL A 146 9.08 6.75 6.26
N PRO A 147 7.79 6.45 6.05
CA PRO A 147 7.34 5.07 5.90
C PRO A 147 7.86 4.48 4.57
N THR A 148 8.37 3.25 4.61
CA THR A 148 8.85 2.49 3.44
C THR A 148 8.13 1.15 3.35
N ALA A 149 7.96 0.63 2.13
CA ALA A 149 7.35 -0.69 1.94
C ALA A 149 8.14 -1.80 2.66
N ALA A 150 9.48 -1.73 2.64
CA ALA A 150 10.33 -2.70 3.32
C ALA A 150 10.12 -2.69 4.84
N LEU A 151 10.03 -1.51 5.47
CA LEU A 151 9.78 -1.41 6.90
C LEU A 151 8.39 -1.93 7.28
N LEU A 152 7.36 -1.66 6.48
CA LEU A 152 6.03 -2.26 6.70
C LEU A 152 6.09 -3.80 6.59
N LEU A 153 6.73 -4.32 5.54
CA LEU A 153 6.85 -5.77 5.27
C LEU A 153 7.82 -6.50 6.21
N TYR A 154 8.57 -5.76 7.04
CA TYR A 154 9.27 -6.34 8.19
C TYR A 154 8.29 -6.72 9.32
N PHE A 155 7.16 -6.03 9.47
CA PHE A 155 6.12 -6.34 10.45
C PHE A 155 5.01 -7.22 9.88
N TYR A 156 4.71 -7.09 8.59
CA TYR A 156 3.61 -7.78 7.91
C TYR A 156 4.11 -8.63 6.73
N TYR A 157 3.31 -9.61 6.33
CA TYR A 157 3.48 -10.32 5.05
C TYR A 157 2.16 -10.32 4.28
N SER A 158 2.21 -10.59 2.99
CA SER A 158 1.01 -10.75 2.17
C SER A 158 0.51 -12.18 2.25
N ASP A 159 -0.70 -12.38 2.74
CA ASP A 159 -1.38 -13.67 2.65
C ASP A 159 -2.10 -13.74 1.29
N VAL A 160 -1.55 -14.57 0.39
CA VAL A 160 -2.04 -14.73 -0.98
C VAL A 160 -2.80 -16.06 -1.09
N PRO A 161 -4.15 -16.01 -1.18
CA PRO A 161 -4.95 -17.22 -1.32
C PRO A 161 -4.81 -17.88 -2.70
N ALA A 162 -5.01 -19.21 -2.74
CA ALA A 162 -5.07 -20.02 -3.95
C ALA A 162 -6.37 -20.86 -3.92
N PRO A 163 -7.35 -20.61 -4.81
CA PRO A 163 -7.34 -19.66 -5.94
C PRO A 163 -7.30 -18.18 -5.49
N ALA A 164 -6.94 -17.28 -6.41
CA ALA A 164 -6.68 -15.88 -6.10
C ALA A 164 -7.94 -15.14 -5.67
N SER A 165 -7.93 -14.71 -4.42
CA SER A 165 -8.89 -13.81 -3.78
C SER A 165 -8.19 -12.53 -3.29
N TRP A 166 -8.90 -11.68 -2.55
CA TRP A 166 -8.35 -10.46 -1.96
C TRP A 166 -7.15 -10.77 -1.07
N VAL A 167 -6.01 -10.14 -1.37
CA VAL A 167 -4.78 -10.30 -0.61
C VAL A 167 -4.84 -9.48 0.66
N ARG A 168 -4.44 -10.08 1.79
CA ARG A 168 -4.45 -9.45 3.10
C ARG A 168 -3.03 -9.18 3.58
N LEU A 169 -2.85 -8.15 4.39
CA LEU A 169 -1.62 -7.98 5.16
C LEU A 169 -1.80 -8.63 6.52
N VAL A 170 -0.99 -9.64 6.81
CA VAL A 170 -1.04 -10.42 8.05
C VAL A 170 0.20 -10.12 8.89
N PRO A 171 0.06 -9.86 10.20
CA PRO A 171 1.20 -9.61 11.05
C PRO A 171 2.10 -10.85 11.12
N ARG A 172 3.41 -10.62 11.10
CA ARG A 172 4.39 -11.67 11.35
C ARG A 172 4.37 -12.06 12.82
N THR A 173 4.67 -13.32 13.11
CA THR A 173 4.69 -13.86 14.48
C THR A 173 5.56 -13.00 15.41
N GLY A 174 4.98 -12.52 16.51
CA GLY A 174 5.66 -11.68 17.50
C GLY A 174 5.92 -10.23 17.05
N ARG A 175 5.36 -9.80 15.91
CA ARG A 175 5.54 -8.46 15.32
C ARG A 175 4.22 -7.74 15.06
N ASP A 176 3.13 -8.19 15.66
CA ASP A 176 1.81 -7.60 15.51
C ASP A 176 1.75 -6.17 16.07
N LEU A 177 1.73 -5.18 15.19
CA LEU A 177 1.58 -3.78 15.59
C LEU A 177 0.11 -3.42 15.82
N PHE A 178 -0.77 -3.93 14.97
CA PHE A 178 -2.18 -3.57 14.93
C PHE A 178 -3.08 -4.79 15.03
N SER A 179 -4.24 -4.62 15.67
CA SER A 179 -5.35 -5.56 15.60
C SER A 179 -5.89 -5.68 14.17
N GLU A 180 -6.65 -6.74 13.90
CA GLU A 180 -7.29 -6.89 12.60
C GLU A 180 -8.32 -5.77 12.37
N TYR A 181 -8.24 -5.11 11.22
CA TYR A 181 -9.30 -4.21 10.77
C TYR A 181 -10.45 -5.03 10.18
N HIS A 182 -11.58 -5.03 10.86
CA HIS A 182 -12.78 -5.75 10.42
C HIS A 182 -13.65 -4.88 9.51
N ILE A 183 -13.89 -5.38 8.31
CA ILE A 183 -14.90 -4.87 7.38
C ILE A 183 -15.59 -6.08 6.75
N SER A 184 -16.91 -6.12 6.82
CA SER A 184 -17.65 -7.28 6.34
C SER A 184 -17.67 -7.31 4.80
N PRO A 185 -17.69 -8.50 4.18
CA PRO A 185 -17.79 -8.62 2.72
C PRO A 185 -18.87 -7.74 2.06
N PRO A 186 -20.12 -7.66 2.58
CA PRO A 186 -21.14 -6.80 1.98
C PRO A 186 -20.87 -5.30 2.12
N ALA A 187 -20.03 -4.91 3.09
CA ALA A 187 -19.68 -3.52 3.34
C ALA A 187 -18.64 -2.97 2.36
N PHE A 188 -17.95 -3.81 1.58
CA PHE A 188 -16.98 -3.32 0.58
C PHE A 188 -17.07 -3.96 -0.79
N ARG A 189 -17.32 -5.27 -0.90
CA ARG A 189 -17.19 -5.99 -2.16
C ARG A 189 -18.03 -5.42 -3.32
N PRO A 190 -19.29 -4.99 -3.13
CA PRO A 190 -20.08 -4.41 -4.21
C PRO A 190 -19.80 -2.92 -4.46
N TRP A 191 -19.07 -2.26 -3.56
CA TRP A 191 -18.90 -0.81 -3.54
C TRP A 191 -17.60 -0.40 -4.23
N PHE A 192 -17.45 -0.75 -5.50
CA PHE A 192 -16.28 -0.38 -6.32
C PHE A 192 -16.68 0.28 -7.64
N PHE A 193 -15.77 1.07 -8.20
CA PHE A 193 -15.94 1.75 -9.48
C PHE A 193 -14.62 1.79 -10.27
N LYS A 194 -14.69 2.17 -11.54
CA LYS A 194 -13.50 2.37 -12.38
C LYS A 194 -12.97 3.79 -12.19
N VAL A 195 -11.65 3.91 -12.08
CA VAL A 195 -10.96 5.21 -12.07
C VAL A 195 -9.96 5.27 -13.21
N TYR A 196 -10.15 6.23 -14.09
CA TYR A 196 -9.25 6.57 -15.17
C TYR A 196 -8.36 7.73 -14.75
N ALA A 197 -7.14 7.75 -15.27
CA ALA A 197 -6.23 8.88 -15.17
C ALA A 197 -5.94 9.45 -16.56
N SER A 198 -5.72 10.76 -16.67
CA SER A 198 -5.28 11.39 -17.93
C SER A 198 -3.96 10.80 -18.42
N GLU A 199 -3.09 10.42 -17.51
CA GLU A 199 -1.84 9.75 -17.79
C GLU A 199 -1.64 8.63 -16.77
N ARG A 200 -1.15 7.47 -17.21
CA ARG A 200 -0.92 6.31 -16.34
C ARG A 200 -0.02 6.62 -15.15
N ARG A 201 0.97 7.48 -15.33
CA ARG A 201 1.89 7.91 -14.27
C ARG A 201 1.18 8.68 -13.15
N LEU A 202 -0.03 9.19 -13.34
CA LEU A 202 -0.73 9.91 -12.27
C LEU A 202 -1.22 8.95 -11.18
N PHE A 203 -1.31 7.64 -11.46
CA PHE A 203 -1.47 6.64 -10.40
C PHE A 203 -0.20 6.45 -9.55
N VAL A 204 0.98 6.95 -9.98
CA VAL A 204 2.28 6.61 -9.39
C VAL A 204 3.20 7.83 -9.30
N THR A 205 3.64 8.20 -8.10
CA THR A 205 4.63 9.29 -7.92
C THR A 205 6.08 8.87 -8.20
N THR A 206 6.33 7.67 -8.75
CA THR A 206 7.67 7.05 -8.89
C THR A 206 7.89 6.38 -10.24
N ALA A 207 9.15 6.08 -10.56
CA ALA A 207 9.54 5.29 -11.73
C ALA A 207 9.13 3.81 -11.67
N ARG A 208 8.63 3.31 -10.52
CA ARG A 208 8.23 1.91 -10.29
C ARG A 208 6.70 1.82 -10.29
N SER A 209 6.12 1.15 -11.28
CA SER A 209 4.66 1.00 -11.42
C SER A 209 4.15 -0.27 -10.75
N PHE A 210 3.08 -0.17 -9.96
CA PHE A 210 2.28 -1.33 -9.55
C PHE A 210 1.33 -1.77 -10.68
N PRO A 211 0.82 -3.03 -10.67
CA PRO A 211 -0.18 -3.48 -11.63
C PRO A 211 -1.50 -2.74 -11.49
N LEU A 212 -2.15 -2.35 -12.59
CA LEU A 212 -3.45 -1.67 -12.53
C LEU A 212 -4.63 -2.64 -12.33
N HIS A 213 -4.42 -3.91 -12.70
CA HIS A 213 -5.41 -4.98 -12.70
C HIS A 213 -4.85 -6.24 -12.03
N TRP A 214 -5.74 -7.12 -11.61
CA TRP A 214 -5.38 -8.31 -10.83
C TRP A 214 -4.37 -9.17 -11.56
N LYS A 215 -3.38 -9.65 -10.82
CA LYS A 215 -2.37 -10.60 -11.30
C LYS A 215 -2.28 -11.79 -10.34
N LEU A 216 -1.91 -12.94 -10.89
CA LEU A 216 -1.45 -14.04 -10.07
C LEU A 216 -0.10 -13.65 -9.47
N VAL A 217 -0.05 -13.48 -8.16
CA VAL A 217 1.15 -13.06 -7.43
C VAL A 217 1.65 -14.20 -6.53
N PRO A 218 2.96 -14.36 -6.37
CA PRO A 218 3.50 -15.27 -5.36
C PRO A 218 3.34 -14.67 -3.95
N SER A 219 3.26 -15.52 -2.93
CA SER A 219 3.27 -15.04 -1.54
C SER A 219 4.61 -14.40 -1.20
N VAL A 220 4.59 -13.18 -0.66
CA VAL A 220 5.77 -12.47 -0.16
C VAL A 220 5.97 -12.75 1.32
N ASP A 221 6.39 -13.98 1.64
CA ASP A 221 6.52 -14.43 3.03
C ASP A 221 7.91 -14.12 3.61
N LYS A 222 8.90 -13.84 2.78
CA LYS A 222 10.27 -13.58 3.25
C LYS A 222 10.36 -12.20 3.90
N VAL A 223 11.03 -12.13 5.04
CA VAL A 223 11.35 -10.84 5.69
C VAL A 223 12.27 -10.06 4.74
N PRO A 224 11.92 -8.83 4.36
CA PRO A 224 12.75 -8.04 3.45
C PRO A 224 14.09 -7.70 4.12
N VAL A 225 15.13 -7.59 3.31
CA VAL A 225 16.40 -6.99 3.75
C VAL A 225 16.17 -5.50 3.93
N LEU A 226 16.21 -5.05 5.17
CA LEU A 226 16.01 -3.65 5.53
C LEU A 226 17.25 -2.82 5.18
N SER A 227 17.01 -1.60 4.72
CA SER A 227 18.06 -0.58 4.58
C SER A 227 18.64 -0.23 5.95
N GLN A 228 19.85 0.35 5.99
CA GLN A 228 20.42 0.83 7.27
C GLN A 228 19.53 1.89 7.93
N GLU A 229 18.80 2.67 7.13
CA GLU A 229 17.80 3.64 7.61
C GLU A 229 16.66 2.90 8.33
N ASP A 230 16.02 1.95 7.66
CA ASP A 230 14.88 1.21 8.22
C ASP A 230 15.28 0.44 9.49
N GLN A 231 16.45 -0.21 9.48
CA GLN A 231 16.98 -0.93 10.65
C GLN A 231 17.14 -0.04 11.89
N THR A 232 17.47 1.24 11.69
CA THR A 232 17.60 2.20 12.78
C THR A 232 16.27 2.42 13.50
N TRP A 233 15.15 2.41 12.76
CA TRP A 233 13.84 2.77 13.29
C TRP A 233 13.05 1.58 13.87
N VAL A 234 13.43 0.35 13.51
CA VAL A 234 12.78 -0.88 13.99
C VAL A 234 12.61 -0.93 15.52
N PRO A 235 13.64 -0.67 16.36
CA PRO A 235 13.49 -0.76 17.81
C PRO A 235 12.47 0.21 18.39
N PHE A 236 12.32 1.40 17.80
CA PHE A 236 11.34 2.40 18.23
C PHE A 236 9.90 1.96 17.90
N ILE A 237 9.71 1.35 16.74
CA ILE A 237 8.39 0.83 16.32
C ILE A 237 8.05 -0.43 17.13
N GLU A 238 9.01 -1.32 17.36
CA GLU A 238 8.84 -2.53 18.18
C GLU A 238 8.56 -2.22 19.66
N ALA A 239 8.98 -1.05 20.16
CA ALA A 239 8.70 -0.61 21.51
C ALA A 239 7.24 -0.19 21.74
N LEU A 240 6.46 0.03 20.69
CA LEU A 240 5.04 0.37 20.82
C LEU A 240 4.21 -0.82 21.35
N PRO A 241 3.03 -0.55 21.95
CA PRO A 241 2.09 -1.60 22.32
C PRO A 241 1.76 -2.50 21.12
N ARG A 242 1.63 -3.80 21.38
CA ARG A 242 1.20 -4.79 20.38
C ARG A 242 -0.32 -4.78 20.22
N GLY A 243 -0.79 -5.14 19.04
CA GLY A 243 -2.22 -5.25 18.75
C GLY A 243 -3.03 -3.95 18.94
N MET A 244 -2.45 -2.78 18.68
CA MET A 244 -3.17 -1.51 18.77
C MET A 244 -4.40 -1.49 17.84
N ASP A 245 -5.49 -0.89 18.26
CA ASP A 245 -6.74 -0.89 17.50
C ASP A 245 -6.60 -0.21 16.14
N CYS A 246 -6.59 -1.01 15.06
CA CYS A 246 -6.32 -0.52 13.71
C CYS A 246 -7.37 0.51 13.27
N GLY A 247 -8.65 0.29 13.59
CA GLY A 247 -9.73 1.21 13.25
C GLY A 247 -9.64 2.56 13.97
N ALA A 248 -9.21 2.58 15.22
CA ALA A 248 -8.93 3.80 15.98
C ALA A 248 -7.74 4.55 15.39
N LEU A 249 -6.65 3.85 15.05
CA LEU A 249 -5.47 4.44 14.41
C LEU A 249 -5.82 5.09 13.07
N VAL A 250 -6.58 4.40 12.22
CA VAL A 250 -7.04 4.94 10.94
C VAL A 250 -7.87 6.20 11.15
N ARG A 251 -8.87 6.17 12.05
CA ARG A 251 -9.69 7.37 12.34
C ARG A 251 -8.86 8.54 12.87
N MET A 252 -7.86 8.28 13.70
CA MET A 252 -6.95 9.32 14.17
C MET A 252 -6.09 9.89 13.04
N ALA A 253 -5.65 9.07 12.10
CA ALA A 253 -4.80 9.49 10.97
C ALA A 253 -5.50 10.52 10.06
N LEU A 254 -6.83 10.49 9.99
CA LEU A 254 -7.64 11.43 9.20
C LEU A 254 -7.69 12.84 9.78
N HIS A 255 -7.31 13.03 11.05
CA HIS A 255 -7.42 14.31 11.71
C HIS A 255 -6.13 15.17 11.59
N PRO A 256 -6.24 16.51 11.54
CA PRO A 256 -5.07 17.39 11.51
C PRO A 256 -4.14 17.22 12.73
N ASP A 257 -4.72 16.94 13.90
CA ASP A 257 -4.07 16.72 15.19
C ASP A 257 -3.74 15.24 15.46
N ALA A 258 -3.61 14.41 14.41
CA ALA A 258 -3.38 12.96 14.50
C ALA A 258 -2.31 12.56 15.52
N THR A 259 -1.16 13.25 15.54
CA THR A 259 -0.06 12.97 16.48
C THR A 259 -0.42 13.26 17.94
N ALA A 260 -1.28 14.25 18.21
CA ALA A 260 -1.77 14.53 19.55
C ALA A 260 -2.73 13.43 20.01
N ARG A 261 -3.69 13.07 19.15
CA ARG A 261 -4.64 11.98 19.42
C ARG A 261 -3.93 10.65 19.69
N PHE A 262 -2.90 10.34 18.90
CA PHE A 262 -2.13 9.12 19.11
C PHE A 262 -1.36 9.11 20.44
N LYS A 263 -0.87 10.27 20.93
CA LYS A 263 -0.27 10.36 22.27
C LYS A 263 -1.27 10.10 23.38
N ASP A 264 -2.49 10.60 23.22
CA ASP A 264 -3.55 10.37 24.21
C ASP A 264 -3.99 8.90 24.16
N TYR A 265 -4.16 8.32 22.97
CA TYR A 265 -4.38 6.88 22.80
C TYR A 265 -3.32 6.03 23.52
N LEU A 266 -2.03 6.32 23.32
CA LEU A 266 -0.95 5.59 24.00
C LEU A 266 -1.02 5.75 25.53
N ARG A 267 -1.41 6.93 26.03
CA ARG A 267 -1.60 7.15 27.47
C ARG A 267 -2.76 6.33 28.02
N ASP A 268 -3.86 6.24 27.28
CA ASP A 268 -5.05 5.46 27.64
C ASP A 268 -4.74 3.96 27.66
N GLN A 269 -3.78 3.50 26.86
CA GLN A 269 -3.23 2.14 26.91
C GLN A 269 -2.20 1.94 28.04
N ASN A 270 -2.05 2.90 28.96
CA ASN A 270 -1.01 2.91 30.01
C ASN A 270 0.43 2.80 29.48
N PHE A 271 0.67 3.16 28.22
CA PHE A 271 1.99 3.12 27.61
C PHE A 271 2.73 4.44 27.82
N ASN A 272 3.85 4.39 28.54
CA ASN A 272 4.71 5.55 28.73
C ASN A 272 5.60 5.79 27.50
N PHE A 273 5.05 6.46 26.48
CA PHE A 273 5.77 6.76 25.24
C PHE A 273 6.87 7.83 25.38
N ARG A 274 6.92 8.59 26.48
CA ARG A 274 7.79 9.77 26.61
C ARG A 274 9.28 9.44 26.47
N PRO A 275 9.84 8.40 27.12
CA PRO A 275 11.26 8.07 27.00
C PRO A 275 11.65 7.66 25.58
N VAL A 276 10.86 6.77 24.96
CA VAL A 276 11.09 6.27 23.60
C VAL A 276 10.99 7.40 22.58
N LEU A 277 9.97 8.26 22.70
CA LEU A 277 9.82 9.43 21.82
C LEU A 277 10.93 10.46 22.03
N ALA A 278 11.43 10.63 23.26
CA ALA A 278 12.57 11.52 23.53
C ALA A 278 13.85 11.00 22.86
N GLN A 279 14.13 9.69 22.98
CA GLN A 279 15.26 9.05 22.32
C GLN A 279 15.18 9.18 20.79
N ALA A 280 14.00 8.90 20.20
CA ALA A 280 13.78 9.08 18.76
C ALA A 280 14.05 10.52 18.31
N LYS A 281 13.62 11.52 19.08
CA LYS A 281 13.88 12.94 18.78
C LYS A 281 15.36 13.32 18.88
N VAL A 282 16.08 12.79 19.86
CA VAL A 282 17.52 13.01 20.00
C VAL A 282 18.25 12.43 18.78
N LEU A 283 17.89 11.20 18.38
CA LEU A 283 18.44 10.56 17.20
C LEU A 283 18.14 11.36 15.92
N MET A 284 16.90 11.80 15.71
CA MET A 284 16.52 12.65 14.57
C MET A 284 17.37 13.93 14.48
N ARG A 285 17.61 14.60 15.62
CA ARG A 285 18.45 15.80 15.66
C ARG A 285 19.91 15.48 15.33
N ALA A 286 20.47 14.44 15.93
CA ALA A 286 21.83 14.02 15.66
C ALA A 286 22.04 13.64 14.18
N ARG A 287 21.04 13.00 13.55
CA ARG A 287 21.05 12.69 12.12
C ARG A 287 20.96 13.94 11.24
N ALA A 288 20.09 14.89 11.58
CA ALA A 288 20.00 16.16 10.85
C ALA A 288 21.33 16.94 10.91
N ASP A 289 21.96 16.96 12.08
CA ASP A 289 23.27 17.58 12.29
C ASP A 289 24.39 16.88 11.49
N ALA A 290 24.38 15.54 11.44
CA ALA A 290 25.33 14.77 10.64
C ALA A 290 25.16 15.02 9.13
N LEU A 291 23.91 15.14 8.63
CA LEU A 291 23.64 15.50 7.24
C LEU A 291 24.21 16.88 6.88
N LEU A 292 24.07 17.87 7.78
CA LEU A 292 24.64 19.20 7.58
C LEU A 292 26.17 19.19 7.54
N ARG A 293 26.81 18.23 8.23
CA ARG A 293 28.26 18.06 8.28
C ARG A 293 28.82 17.06 7.26
N ASN A 294 27.97 16.44 6.43
CA ASN A 294 28.34 15.31 5.55
C ASN A 294 29.04 14.17 6.30
N GLU A 295 28.58 13.87 7.52
CA GLU A 295 29.08 12.79 8.37
C GLU A 295 28.23 11.52 8.24
N ALA A 296 28.76 10.40 8.74
CA ALA A 296 27.99 9.16 8.84
C ALA A 296 26.78 9.34 9.78
N LEU A 297 25.62 8.83 9.36
CA LEU A 297 24.38 8.96 10.13
C LEU A 297 24.46 8.12 11.42
N PRO A 298 24.22 8.74 12.60
CA PRO A 298 24.18 8.01 13.87
C PRO A 298 22.98 7.07 13.90
N ARG A 299 23.16 5.92 14.55
CA ARG A 299 22.16 4.84 14.68
C ARG A 299 21.52 4.86 16.06
#